data_AF-T0YCD1-F1
#
_entry.id   AF-T0YCD1-F1
#
_cell.length_a   1.000
_cell.length_b   1.000
_cell.length_c   1.000
_cell.angle_alpha   90.00
_cell.angle_beta   90.00
_cell.angle_gamma   90.00
#
_symmetry.space_group_name_H-M   'P 1'
#
loop_
_entity.id
_entity.type
_entity.pdbx_description
1 polymer ?
#
loop_
_entity_poly.entity_id
_entity_poly.type
_entity_poly.pdbx_seq_one_letter_code
_entity_poly.pdbx_strand_id
1 'polypeptide(L)'
;MKTTSKIAVWFGSAGLLIVLVALLSFWLFRQSEDADRWQRHTFLVLDKANGLLSSLKDTEAGQRGYLLTGDKAFLAPYLEVRDRIPSQLAELRRLAQDNPAQERRLDVLAPLVEAKLRELRQVLALYADQHAEDALKILRSGSGKQLMDEIRAGLSDFNQQENELLEQRTIRFHRYLSLLLVSISLASL
;
A
#
# COMPACT_ATOMS: atom_id res chain seq x y z
N MET A 1 -18.15 -47.75 -45.23
CA MET A 1 -16.89 -47.47 -44.48
C MET A 1 -16.45 -46.01 -44.46
N LYS A 2 -16.79 -45.13 -45.43
CA LYS A 2 -16.37 -43.71 -45.42
C LYS A 2 -17.09 -42.81 -44.39
N THR A 3 -18.24 -43.22 -43.87
CA THR A 3 -19.06 -42.43 -42.92
C THR A 3 -18.61 -42.57 -41.47
N THR A 4 -18.19 -43.77 -41.05
CA THR A 4 -17.72 -44.05 -39.68
C THR A 4 -16.42 -43.30 -39.35
N SER A 5 -15.51 -43.14 -40.32
CA SER A 5 -14.28 -42.35 -40.16
C SER A 5 -14.58 -40.85 -39.94
N LYS A 6 -15.59 -40.28 -40.62
CA LYS A 6 -15.97 -38.87 -40.45
C LYS A 6 -16.54 -38.60 -39.05
N ILE A 7 -17.36 -39.53 -38.55
CA ILE A 7 -17.96 -39.45 -37.22
C ILE A 7 -16.87 -39.52 -36.13
N ALA A 8 -15.89 -40.43 -36.27
CA ALA A 8 -14.77 -40.54 -35.35
C ALA A 8 -13.90 -39.26 -35.29
N VAL A 9 -13.65 -38.62 -36.45
CA VAL A 9 -12.93 -37.34 -36.51
C VAL A 9 -13.71 -36.23 -35.80
N TRP A 10 -15.04 -36.18 -35.96
CA TRP A 10 -15.90 -35.18 -35.31
C TRP A 10 -15.95 -35.34 -33.79
N PHE A 11 -16.03 -36.58 -33.30
CA PHE A 11 -15.97 -36.86 -31.86
C PHE A 11 -14.59 -36.55 -31.27
N GLY A 12 -13.52 -36.86 -32.01
CA GLY A 12 -12.15 -36.49 -31.63
C GLY A 12 -11.95 -34.99 -31.54
N SER A 13 -12.46 -34.22 -32.52
CA SER A 13 -12.38 -32.76 -32.51
C SER A 13 -13.21 -32.14 -31.40
N ALA A 14 -14.42 -32.65 -31.14
CA ALA A 14 -15.26 -32.19 -30.04
C ALA A 14 -14.61 -32.45 -28.67
N GLY A 15 -14.03 -33.65 -28.46
CA GLY A 15 -13.29 -33.98 -27.24
C GLY A 15 -12.05 -33.08 -27.06
N LEU A 16 -11.29 -32.84 -28.12
CA LEU A 16 -10.14 -31.94 -28.10
C LEU A 16 -10.56 -30.50 -27.74
N LEU A 17 -11.67 -30.03 -28.30
CA LEU A 17 -12.22 -28.69 -28.01
C LEU A 17 -12.64 -28.57 -26.54
N ILE A 18 -13.30 -29.58 -25.98
CA ILE A 18 -13.67 -29.61 -24.55
C ILE A 18 -12.42 -29.55 -23.66
N VAL A 19 -11.38 -30.33 -23.97
CA VAL A 19 -10.12 -30.32 -23.20
C VAL A 19 -9.44 -28.95 -23.31
N LEU A 20 -9.40 -28.35 -24.50
CA LEU A 20 -8.87 -26.99 -24.70
C LEU A 20 -9.64 -25.96 -23.87
N VAL A 21 -10.98 -25.97 -23.92
CA VAL A 21 -11.81 -25.05 -23.13
C VAL A 21 -11.57 -25.25 -21.64
N ALA A 22 -11.50 -26.49 -21.15
CA ALA A 22 -11.26 -26.78 -19.73
C ALA A 22 -9.88 -26.27 -19.26
N LEU A 23 -8.82 -26.50 -20.05
CA LEU A 23 -7.48 -26.00 -19.75
C LEU A 23 -7.43 -24.47 -19.74
N LEU A 24 -8.12 -23.83 -20.68
CA LEU A 24 -8.21 -22.37 -20.77
C LEU A 24 -9.01 -21.77 -19.60
N SER A 25 -10.16 -22.37 -19.25
CA SER A 25 -10.94 -21.97 -18.08
C SER A 25 -10.14 -22.09 -16.80
N PHE A 26 -9.38 -23.19 -16.64
CA PHE A 26 -8.52 -23.38 -15.47
C PHE A 26 -7.38 -22.34 -15.41
N TRP A 27 -6.75 -22.04 -16.56
CA TRP A 27 -5.72 -21.02 -16.64
C TRP A 27 -6.27 -19.62 -16.30
N LEU A 28 -7.46 -19.29 -16.82
CA LEU A 28 -8.11 -18.02 -16.55
C LEU A 28 -8.52 -17.88 -15.07
N PHE A 29 -9.04 -18.96 -14.49
CA PHE A 29 -9.41 -19.01 -13.07
C PHE A 29 -8.19 -18.73 -12.18
N ARG A 30 -7.05 -19.40 -12.45
CA ARG A 30 -5.77 -19.15 -11.76
C ARG A 30 -5.32 -17.69 -11.88
N GLN A 31 -5.40 -17.13 -13.09
CA GLN A 31 -5.02 -15.73 -13.34
C GLN A 31 -5.93 -14.74 -12.60
N SER A 32 -7.22 -15.05 -12.44
CA SER A 32 -8.16 -14.25 -11.67
C SER A 32 -7.84 -14.27 -10.18
N GLU A 33 -7.50 -15.44 -9.62
CA GLU A 33 -7.08 -15.54 -8.22
C GLU A 33 -5.80 -14.74 -7.93
N ASP A 34 -4.87 -14.67 -8.87
CA ASP A 34 -3.67 -13.83 -8.76
C ASP A 34 -4.01 -12.33 -8.77
N ALA A 35 -4.88 -11.89 -9.68
CA ALA A 35 -5.32 -10.50 -9.76
C ALA A 35 -6.00 -10.05 -8.45
N ASP A 36 -6.89 -10.89 -7.93
CA ASP A 36 -7.57 -10.66 -6.65
C ASP A 36 -6.60 -10.59 -5.47
N ARG A 37 -5.58 -11.47 -5.45
CA ARG A 37 -4.54 -11.46 -4.41
C ARG A 37 -3.74 -10.17 -4.46
N TRP A 38 -3.31 -9.74 -5.64
CA TRP A 38 -2.56 -8.50 -5.81
C TRP A 38 -3.37 -7.27 -5.44
N GLN A 39 -4.65 -7.23 -5.81
CA GLN A 39 -5.56 -6.16 -5.41
C GLN A 39 -5.71 -6.08 -3.89
N ARG A 40 -5.97 -7.20 -3.21
CA ARG A 40 -6.05 -7.23 -1.74
C ARG A 40 -4.73 -6.81 -1.09
N HIS A 41 -3.60 -7.22 -1.65
CA HIS A 41 -2.29 -6.84 -1.16
C HIS A 41 -2.07 -5.33 -1.28
N THR A 42 -2.33 -4.73 -2.44
CA THR A 42 -2.22 -3.27 -2.61
C THR A 42 -3.13 -2.51 -1.65
N PHE A 43 -4.38 -2.93 -1.46
CA PHE A 43 -5.26 -2.28 -0.49
C PHE A 43 -4.75 -2.40 0.96
N LEU A 44 -4.16 -3.53 1.33
CA LEU A 44 -3.53 -3.69 2.65
C LEU A 44 -2.33 -2.75 2.80
N VAL A 45 -1.48 -2.63 1.78
CA VAL A 45 -0.33 -1.70 1.79
C VAL A 45 -0.79 -0.25 1.96
N LEU A 46 -1.78 0.17 1.17
CA LEU A 46 -2.35 1.53 1.23
C LEU A 46 -2.99 1.82 2.59
N ASP A 47 -3.74 0.87 3.16
CA ASP A 47 -4.35 0.99 4.49
C ASP A 47 -3.26 1.21 5.56
N LYS A 48 -2.18 0.42 5.52
CA LYS A 48 -1.07 0.55 6.47
C LYS A 48 -0.31 1.87 6.31
N ALA A 49 -0.08 2.32 5.09
CA ALA A 49 0.53 3.63 4.83
C ALA A 49 -0.34 4.79 5.36
N ASN A 50 -1.66 4.72 5.15
CA ASN A 50 -2.60 5.71 5.67
C ASN A 50 -2.69 5.67 7.21
N GLY A 51 -2.67 4.49 7.81
CA GLY A 51 -2.64 4.31 9.26
C GLY A 51 -1.38 4.90 9.92
N LEU A 52 -0.21 4.73 9.27
CA LEU A 52 1.03 5.37 9.69
C LEU A 52 0.92 6.90 9.65
N LEU A 53 0.39 7.45 8.54
CA LEU A 53 0.18 8.90 8.41
C LEU A 53 -0.80 9.43 9.46
N SER A 54 -1.88 8.69 9.75
CA SER A 54 -2.85 9.06 10.80
C SER A 54 -2.17 9.11 12.16
N SER A 55 -1.42 8.07 12.51
CA SER A 55 -0.73 7.97 13.80
C SER A 55 0.25 9.14 13.99
N LEU A 56 0.99 9.53 12.94
CA LEU A 56 1.86 10.71 12.98
C LEU A 56 1.07 12.00 13.20
N LYS A 57 -0.06 12.18 12.53
CA LYS A 57 -0.94 13.35 12.73
C LYS A 57 -1.48 13.40 14.16
N ASP A 58 -1.91 12.26 14.70
CA ASP A 58 -2.44 12.18 16.07
C ASP A 58 -1.36 12.53 17.11
N THR A 59 -0.12 12.07 16.91
CA THR A 59 1.01 12.48 17.77
C THR A 59 1.28 13.98 17.72
N GLU A 60 1.30 14.59 16.53
CA GLU A 60 1.54 16.02 16.37
C GLU A 60 0.38 16.87 16.92
N ALA A 61 -0.86 16.45 16.67
CA ALA A 61 -2.05 17.12 17.17
C ALA A 61 -2.12 17.07 18.71
N GLY A 62 -1.88 15.90 19.31
CA GLY A 62 -1.88 15.75 20.76
C GLY A 62 -0.78 16.57 21.44
N GLN A 63 0.43 16.58 20.85
CA GLN A 63 1.54 17.42 21.32
C GLN A 63 1.15 18.91 21.28
N ARG A 64 0.66 19.42 20.15
CA ARG A 64 0.26 20.83 20.01
C ARG A 64 -0.89 21.21 20.93
N GLY A 65 -1.87 20.34 21.11
CA GLY A 65 -2.99 20.54 22.02
C GLY A 65 -2.51 20.72 23.46
N TYR A 66 -1.57 19.89 23.90
CA TYR A 66 -0.97 20.01 25.23
C TYR A 66 -0.17 21.31 25.39
N LEU A 67 0.68 21.65 24.42
CA LEU A 67 1.49 22.87 24.47
C LEU A 67 0.65 24.14 24.49
N LEU A 68 -0.50 24.14 23.79
CA LEU A 68 -1.41 25.28 23.70
C LEU A 68 -2.24 25.46 24.97
N THR A 69 -2.66 24.37 25.61
CA THR A 69 -3.64 24.42 26.71
C THR A 69 -3.02 24.18 28.08
N GLY A 70 -1.86 23.52 28.15
CA GLY A 70 -1.29 22.97 29.38
C GLY A 70 -2.02 21.75 29.93
N ASP A 71 -3.12 21.30 29.28
CA ASP A 71 -3.92 20.17 29.76
C ASP A 71 -3.36 18.84 29.22
N LYS A 72 -2.90 18.00 30.15
CA LYS A 72 -2.33 16.68 29.86
C LYS A 72 -3.32 15.74 29.17
N ALA A 73 -4.63 15.98 29.23
CA ALA A 73 -5.62 15.19 28.50
C ALA A 73 -5.36 15.19 26.99
N PHE A 74 -4.82 16.28 26.43
CA PHE A 74 -4.44 16.36 25.02
C PHE A 74 -3.26 15.44 24.65
N LEU A 75 -2.49 14.92 25.61
CA LEU A 75 -1.42 13.96 25.33
C LEU A 75 -1.94 12.53 25.08
N ALA A 76 -3.21 12.24 25.34
CA ALA A 76 -3.75 10.88 25.18
C ALA A 76 -3.49 10.29 23.77
N PRO A 77 -3.79 11.01 22.65
CA PRO A 77 -3.50 10.49 21.30
C PRO A 77 -2.00 10.28 21.05
N TYR A 78 -1.15 11.16 21.59
CA TYR A 78 0.31 11.02 21.47
C TYR A 78 0.81 9.76 22.17
N LEU A 79 0.37 9.53 23.41
CA LEU A 79 0.77 8.39 24.22
C LEU A 79 0.30 7.06 23.63
N GLU A 80 -0.90 7.04 23.03
CA GLU A 80 -1.49 5.82 22.49
C GLU A 80 -0.73 5.27 21.28
N VAL A 81 -0.23 6.15 20.40
CA VAL A 81 0.26 5.72 19.07
C VAL A 81 1.77 5.90 18.86
N ARG A 82 2.46 6.74 19.64
CA ARG A 82 3.90 7.02 19.43
C ARG A 82 4.76 5.76 19.41
N ASP A 83 4.44 4.78 20.26
CA ASP A 83 5.23 3.56 20.42
C ASP A 83 4.89 2.52 19.31
N ARG A 84 3.78 2.72 18.60
CA ARG A 84 3.34 1.87 17.48
C ARG A 84 3.91 2.33 16.14
N ILE A 85 4.24 3.61 15.97
CA ILE A 85 4.73 4.17 14.70
C ILE A 85 5.96 3.41 14.14
N PRO A 86 7.00 3.08 14.94
CA PRO A 86 8.13 2.29 14.43
C PRO A 86 7.70 0.90 13.92
N SER A 87 6.75 0.26 14.61
CA SER A 87 6.22 -1.06 14.21
C SER A 87 5.35 -0.98 12.95
N GLN A 88 4.57 0.09 12.78
CA GLN A 88 3.78 0.33 11.56
C GLN A 88 4.69 0.53 10.35
N LEU A 89 5.78 1.28 10.51
CA LEU A 89 6.77 1.47 9.45
C LEU A 89 7.48 0.15 9.09
N ALA A 90 7.84 -0.66 10.10
CA ALA A 90 8.43 -1.99 9.87
C ALA A 90 7.45 -2.95 9.18
N GLU A 91 6.17 -2.93 9.56
CA GLU A 91 5.11 -3.71 8.90
C GLU A 91 4.94 -3.29 7.43
N LEU A 92 4.92 -1.98 7.16
CA LEU A 92 4.81 -1.45 5.80
C LEU A 92 6.01 -1.85 4.95
N ARG A 93 7.22 -1.82 5.53
CA ARG A 93 8.43 -2.32 4.86
C ARG A 93 8.34 -3.80 4.52
N ARG A 94 7.85 -4.63 5.44
CA ARG A 94 7.65 -6.06 5.20
C ARG A 94 6.65 -6.31 4.06
N LEU A 95 5.57 -5.53 4.02
CA LEU A 95 4.57 -5.66 2.95
C LEU A 95 5.14 -5.25 1.58
N ALA A 96 6.04 -4.28 1.53
CA ALA A 96 6.67 -3.80 0.29
C ALA A 96 7.88 -4.64 -0.21
N GLN A 97 8.17 -5.80 0.40
CA GLN A 97 9.34 -6.63 0.06
C GLN A 97 9.30 -7.22 -1.35
N ASP A 98 8.12 -7.33 -1.95
CA ASP A 98 7.93 -7.77 -3.34
C ASP A 98 8.36 -6.69 -4.36
N ASN A 99 8.59 -5.45 -3.90
CA ASN A 99 8.93 -4.31 -4.74
C ASN A 99 10.14 -3.51 -4.18
N PRO A 100 11.35 -3.76 -4.70
CA PRO A 100 12.57 -3.07 -4.27
C PRO A 100 12.51 -1.53 -4.41
N ALA A 101 11.71 -1.00 -5.35
CA ALA A 101 11.57 0.44 -5.49
C ALA A 101 10.75 1.04 -4.34
N GLN A 102 9.71 0.34 -3.88
CA GLN A 102 8.90 0.76 -2.75
C GLN A 102 9.65 0.61 -1.43
N GLU A 103 10.44 -0.44 -1.27
CA GLU A 103 11.32 -0.59 -0.12
C GLU A 103 12.28 0.61 0.01
N ARG A 104 12.89 1.05 -1.09
CA ARG A 104 13.77 2.24 -1.09
C ARG A 104 13.03 3.54 -0.74
N ARG A 105 11.77 3.70 -1.14
CA ARG A 105 10.96 4.86 -0.73
C ARG A 105 10.74 4.86 0.79
N LEU A 106 10.51 3.68 1.36
CA LEU A 106 10.40 3.52 2.82
C LEU A 106 11.74 3.72 3.55
N ASP A 107 12.87 3.36 2.94
CA ASP A 107 14.22 3.67 3.45
C ASP A 107 14.45 5.18 3.59
N VAL A 108 13.94 5.97 2.65
CA VAL A 108 14.03 7.44 2.69
C VAL A 108 13.05 8.03 3.71
N LEU A 109 11.85 7.46 3.86
CA LEU A 109 10.85 7.90 4.83
C LEU A 109 11.24 7.61 6.28
N ALA A 110 11.89 6.48 6.54
CA ALA A 110 12.25 6.04 7.89
C ALA A 110 13.02 7.08 8.73
N PRO A 111 14.11 7.70 8.25
CA PRO A 111 14.83 8.72 9.01
C PRO A 111 13.99 9.98 9.24
N LEU A 112 13.07 10.34 8.33
CA LEU A 112 12.17 11.49 8.50
C LEU A 112 11.16 11.24 9.62
N VAL A 113 10.54 10.05 9.63
CA VAL A 113 9.62 9.62 10.69
C VAL A 113 10.33 9.63 12.05
N GLU A 114 11.52 9.07 12.14
CA GLU A 114 12.28 9.06 13.40
C GLU A 114 12.68 10.49 13.82
N ALA A 115 13.12 11.34 12.87
CA ALA A 115 13.40 12.74 13.16
C ALA A 115 12.17 13.48 13.70
N LYS A 116 10.99 13.21 13.13
CA LYS A 116 9.73 13.79 13.60
C LYS A 116 9.40 13.33 15.03
N LEU A 117 9.53 12.04 15.33
CA LEU A 117 9.29 11.52 16.68
C LEU A 117 10.29 12.07 17.71
N ARG A 118 11.55 12.27 17.33
CA ARG A 118 12.55 12.94 18.18
C ARG A 118 12.20 14.41 18.44
N GLU A 119 11.80 15.15 17.41
CA GLU A 119 11.36 16.55 17.55
C GLU A 119 10.19 16.66 18.53
N LEU A 120 9.15 15.84 18.35
CA LEU A 120 7.99 15.83 19.25
C LEU A 120 8.39 15.52 20.70
N ARG A 121 9.25 14.51 20.93
CA ARG A 121 9.77 14.16 22.26
C ARG A 121 10.57 15.30 22.89
N GLN A 122 11.46 15.93 22.12
CA GLN A 122 12.32 17.00 22.60
C GLN A 122 11.50 18.21 23.06
N VAL A 123 10.51 18.62 22.27
CA VAL A 123 9.63 19.73 22.62
C VAL A 123 8.83 19.42 23.89
N LEU A 124 8.27 18.22 24.00
CA LEU A 124 7.50 17.82 25.18
C LEU A 124 8.37 17.80 26.44
N ALA A 125 9.61 17.32 26.35
CA ALA A 125 10.56 17.33 27.46
C ALA A 125 10.88 18.76 27.92
N LEU A 126 11.24 19.65 26.99
CA LEU A 126 11.52 21.06 27.32
C LEU A 126 10.31 21.76 27.94
N TYR A 127 9.11 21.49 27.44
CA TYR A 127 7.89 22.06 28.00
C TYR A 127 7.60 21.53 29.42
N ALA A 128 7.84 20.24 29.67
CA ALA A 128 7.68 19.63 30.99
C ALA A 128 8.70 20.16 32.02
N ASP A 129 9.93 20.44 31.59
CA ASP A 129 11.02 20.98 32.42
C ASP A 129 10.91 22.50 32.66
N GLN A 130 9.74 23.10 32.39
CA GLN A 130 9.48 24.55 32.51
C GLN A 130 10.33 25.42 31.58
N HIS A 131 10.97 24.84 30.57
CA HIS A 131 11.74 25.54 29.53
C HIS A 131 10.85 25.85 28.31
N ALA A 132 9.68 26.44 28.55
CA ALA A 132 8.67 26.68 27.52
C ALA A 132 9.17 27.56 26.36
N GLU A 133 10.03 28.54 26.62
CA GLU A 133 10.64 29.38 25.57
C GLU A 133 11.53 28.58 24.62
N ASP A 134 12.28 27.60 25.12
CA ASP A 134 13.13 26.76 24.28
C ASP A 134 12.29 25.75 23.48
N ALA A 135 11.22 25.21 24.06
CA ALA A 135 10.22 24.43 23.33
C ALA A 135 9.58 25.26 22.18
N LEU A 136 9.24 26.52 22.45
CA LEU A 136 8.66 27.43 21.46
C LEU A 136 9.66 27.81 20.35
N LYS A 137 10.95 27.97 20.66
CA LYS A 137 11.99 28.20 19.64
C LYS A 137 12.04 27.04 18.63
N ILE A 138 11.96 25.80 19.09
CA ILE A 138 11.92 24.63 18.22
C ILE A 138 10.66 24.64 17.35
N LEU A 139 9.48 24.90 17.93
CA LEU A 139 8.24 24.99 17.15
C LEU A 139 8.31 26.10 16.08
N ARG A 140 8.79 27.29 16.48
CA ARG A 140 8.92 28.46 15.60
C ARG A 140 9.96 28.28 14.50
N SER A 141 10.94 27.38 14.69
CA SER A 141 11.91 27.04 13.64
C SER A 141 11.24 26.45 12.39
N GLY A 142 10.03 25.90 12.51
CA GLY A 142 9.33 25.23 11.41
C GLY A 142 9.85 23.84 11.09
N SER A 143 10.90 23.35 11.76
CA SER A 143 11.50 22.03 11.49
C SER A 143 10.48 20.90 11.60
N GLY A 144 9.66 20.89 12.66
CA GLY A 144 8.61 19.89 12.83
C GLY A 144 7.55 19.92 11.72
N LYS A 145 7.23 21.09 11.16
CA LYS A 145 6.30 21.23 10.03
C LYS A 145 6.94 20.71 8.75
N GLN A 146 8.18 21.09 8.47
CA GLN A 146 8.92 20.63 7.30
C GLN A 146 9.02 19.10 7.26
N LEU A 147 9.40 18.48 8.39
CA LEU A 147 9.45 17.02 8.51
C LEU A 147 8.09 16.37 8.20
N MET A 148 6.99 16.93 8.73
CA MET A 148 5.66 16.39 8.47
C MET A 148 5.23 16.55 7.00
N ASP A 149 5.60 17.66 6.36
CA ASP A 149 5.31 17.90 4.94
C ASP A 149 6.11 16.94 4.04
N GLU A 150 7.38 16.70 4.35
CA GLU A 150 8.22 15.71 3.64
C GLU A 150 7.68 14.28 3.83
N ILE A 151 7.25 13.90 5.03
CA ILE A 151 6.62 12.60 5.29
C ILE A 151 5.30 12.46 4.52
N ARG A 152 4.46 13.50 4.49
CA ARG A 152 3.21 13.50 3.71
C ARG A 152 3.49 13.33 2.23
N ALA A 153 4.46 14.06 1.70
CA ALA A 153 4.85 13.96 0.30
C ALA A 153 5.35 12.56 -0.03
N GLY A 154 6.26 12.00 0.78
CA GLY A 154 6.80 10.66 0.55
C GLY A 154 5.75 9.55 0.68
N LEU A 155 4.83 9.63 1.64
CA LEU A 155 3.73 8.65 1.73
C LEU A 155 2.70 8.81 0.60
N SER A 156 2.46 10.03 0.14
CA SER A 156 1.60 10.28 -1.03
C SER A 156 2.20 9.66 -2.29
N ASP A 157 3.48 9.88 -2.52
CA ASP A 157 4.22 9.31 -3.65
C ASP A 157 4.28 7.77 -3.56
N PHE A 158 4.58 7.21 -2.38
CA PHE A 158 4.49 5.77 -2.13
C PHE A 158 3.11 5.18 -2.51
N ASN A 159 2.03 5.80 -2.03
CA ASN A 159 0.66 5.39 -2.31
C ASN A 159 0.28 5.54 -3.80
N GLN A 160 0.74 6.59 -4.45
CA GLN A 160 0.50 6.78 -5.88
C GLN A 160 1.14 5.64 -6.69
N GLN A 161 2.37 5.26 -6.36
CA GLN A 161 3.09 4.20 -7.04
C GLN A 161 2.45 2.82 -6.84
N GLU A 162 1.89 2.55 -5.64
CA GLU A 162 1.10 1.36 -5.40
C GLU A 162 -0.17 1.29 -6.28
N ASN A 163 -0.87 2.41 -6.44
CA ASN A 163 -2.05 2.49 -7.30
C ASN A 163 -1.69 2.32 -8.78
N GLU A 164 -0.60 2.94 -9.25
CA GLU A 164 -0.10 2.77 -10.63
C GLU A 164 0.28 1.31 -10.92
N LEU A 165 0.92 0.63 -9.97
CA LEU A 165 1.23 -0.80 -10.10
C LEU A 165 -0.01 -1.67 -10.18
N LEU A 166 -1.04 -1.37 -9.36
CA LEU A 166 -2.32 -2.05 -9.42
C LEU A 166 -3.00 -1.84 -10.77
N GLU A 167 -3.04 -0.61 -11.29
CA GLU A 167 -3.61 -0.30 -12.59
C GLU A 167 -2.92 -1.08 -13.73
N GLN A 168 -1.58 -1.10 -13.73
CA GLN A 168 -0.80 -1.87 -14.71
C GLN A 168 -1.10 -3.37 -14.64
N ARG A 169 -1.25 -3.92 -13.44
CA ARG A 169 -1.60 -5.34 -13.21
C ARG A 169 -3.01 -5.64 -13.73
N THR A 170 -3.98 -4.74 -13.50
CA THR A 170 -5.36 -4.85 -13.97
C THR A 170 -5.47 -4.75 -15.50
N ILE A 171 -4.77 -3.80 -16.13
CA ILE A 171 -4.72 -3.70 -17.61
C ILE A 171 -4.14 -4.97 -18.23
N ARG A 172 -3.07 -5.52 -17.64
CA ARG A 172 -2.46 -6.77 -18.09
C ARG A 172 -3.45 -7.94 -18.02
N PHE A 173 -4.22 -8.03 -16.94
CA PHE A 173 -5.29 -9.02 -16.79
C PHE A 173 -6.37 -8.90 -17.88
N HIS A 174 -6.88 -7.69 -18.13
CA HIS A 174 -7.90 -7.48 -19.17
C HIS A 174 -7.42 -7.75 -20.59
N ARG A 175 -6.14 -7.49 -20.90
CA ARG A 175 -5.56 -7.83 -22.21
C ARG A 175 -5.50 -9.34 -22.45
N TYR A 176 -5.26 -10.15 -21.43
CA TYR A 176 -5.33 -11.60 -21.57
C TYR A 176 -6.77 -12.05 -21.88
N LEU A 177 -7.76 -11.47 -21.20
CA LEU A 177 -9.18 -11.76 -21.47
C LEU A 177 -9.59 -11.46 -22.91
N SER A 178 -9.19 -10.32 -23.47
CA SER A 178 -9.60 -9.94 -24.83
C SER A 178 -8.95 -10.79 -25.92
N LEU A 179 -7.67 -11.14 -25.78
CA LEU A 179 -6.98 -12.04 -26.72
C LEU A 179 -7.57 -13.46 -26.69
N LEU A 180 -8.00 -13.93 -25.51
CA LEU A 180 -8.66 -15.22 -25.36
C LEU A 180 -10.02 -15.25 -26.08
N LEU A 181 -10.86 -14.23 -25.91
CA LEU A 181 -12.16 -14.15 -26.59
C LEU A 181 -12.02 -14.17 -28.13
N VAL A 182 -11.00 -13.49 -28.67
CA VAL A 182 -10.72 -13.52 -30.11
C VAL A 182 -10.31 -14.93 -30.57
N SER A 183 -9.48 -15.64 -29.80
CA SER A 183 -9.03 -16.99 -30.17
C SER A 183 -10.16 -18.03 -30.17
N ILE A 184 -11.10 -17.93 -29.22
CA ILE A 184 -12.27 -18.83 -29.15
C ILE A 184 -13.21 -18.55 -30.33
N SER A 185 -13.48 -17.28 -30.64
CA SER A 185 -14.30 -16.92 -31.80
C SER A 185 -13.68 -17.41 -33.11
N LEU A 186 -12.36 -17.29 -33.27
CA LEU A 186 -11.65 -17.79 -34.47
C LEU A 186 -11.68 -19.32 -34.59
N ALA A 187 -11.67 -20.05 -33.46
CA ALA A 187 -11.73 -21.51 -33.44
C ALA A 187 -13.16 -22.06 -33.65
N SER A 188 -14.18 -21.20 -33.51
CA SER A 188 -15.60 -21.55 -33.69
C SER A 188 -16.15 -21.26 -35.10
N LEU A 189 -15.40 -20.52 -35.92
CA LEU A 189 -15.68 -20.30 -37.36
C LEU A 189 -15.08 -21.42 -38.20
#